data_AF-A0A2H1JHQ6-F1
#
_entry.id   AF-A0A2H1JHQ6-F1
#
_cell.length_a   1.000
_cell.length_b   1.000
_cell.length_c   1.000
_cell.angle_alpha   90.00
_cell.angle_beta   90.00
_cell.angle_gamma   90.00
#
_symmetry.space_group_name_H-M   'P 1'
#
loop_
_entity.id
_entity.type
_entity.pdbx_description
1 polymer ?
#
loop_
_entity_poly.entity_id
_entity_poly.type
_entity_poly.pdbx_seq_one_letter_code
_entity_poly.pdbx_strand_id
1 'polypeptide(L)'
;MNLAEAEGILALEVEISTALKLATSQDEFRDDWRLQLAAERIIERIFQAATALADRHQIGYFGDDGLQYLRGMRNRLAHNYLDIDVDILWNTLAEDIPLVNERMGDDITAALEVIEEHRRHQRDDAKLWTAEHLSRVNDPDT
;
A
#
# COMPACT_ATOMS: atom_id res chain seq x y z
N MET A 1 14.55 -9.16 1.65
CA MET A 1 13.43 -8.63 0.83
C MET A 1 13.92 -8.47 -0.60
N ASN A 2 13.17 -8.93 -1.60
CA ASN A 2 13.51 -8.67 -3.00
C ASN A 2 12.75 -7.44 -3.54
N LEU A 3 13.04 -7.00 -4.76
CA LEU A 3 12.42 -5.80 -5.35
C LEU A 3 10.88 -5.91 -5.42
N ALA A 4 10.35 -7.00 -5.97
CA ALA A 4 8.90 -7.18 -6.11
C ALA A 4 8.18 -7.22 -4.75
N GLU A 5 8.82 -7.80 -3.74
CA GLU A 5 8.32 -7.81 -2.37
C GLU A 5 8.31 -6.39 -1.77
N ALA A 6 9.38 -5.62 -1.96
CA ALA A 6 9.47 -4.23 -1.52
C ALA A 6 8.41 -3.36 -2.20
N GLU A 7 8.22 -3.51 -3.52
CA GLU A 7 7.17 -2.82 -4.27
C GLU A 7 5.78 -3.14 -3.74
N GLY A 8 5.50 -4.41 -3.42
CA GLY A 8 4.23 -4.84 -2.84
C GLY A 8 3.97 -4.21 -1.47
N ILE A 9 4.98 -4.19 -0.59
CA ILE A 9 4.88 -3.60 0.75
C ILE A 9 4.58 -2.10 0.65
N LEU A 10 5.32 -1.37 -0.19
CA LEU A 10 5.09 0.07 -0.38
C LEU A 10 3.77 0.36 -1.08
N ALA A 11 3.32 -0.50 -1.99
CA ALA A 11 1.99 -0.37 -2.59
C ALA A 11 0.89 -0.50 -1.52
N LEU A 12 1.01 -1.44 -0.58
CA LEU A 12 0.08 -1.54 0.54
C LEU A 12 0.19 -0.31 1.47
N GLU A 13 1.40 0.15 1.78
CA GLU A 13 1.62 1.34 2.63
C GLU A 13 0.90 2.57 2.08
N VAL A 14 0.93 2.78 0.76
CA VAL A 14 0.23 3.91 0.12
C VAL A 14 -1.28 3.85 0.36
N GLU A 15 -1.88 2.67 0.31
CA GLU A 15 -3.31 2.49 0.58
C GLU A 15 -3.64 2.68 2.06
N ILE A 16 -2.80 2.15 2.95
CA ILE A 16 -2.90 2.33 4.41
C ILE A 16 -2.79 3.81 4.80
N SER A 17 -1.78 4.51 4.28
CA SER A 17 -1.56 5.96 4.48
C SER A 17 -2.73 6.80 3.95
N THR A 18 -3.36 6.35 2.85
CA THR A 18 -4.57 6.98 2.33
C THR A 18 -5.77 6.73 3.24
N ALA A 19 -5.97 5.51 3.74
CA ALA A 19 -7.03 5.17 4.68
C ALA A 19 -6.92 5.94 6.00
N LEU A 20 -5.70 6.12 6.54
CA LEU A 20 -5.46 6.92 7.74
C LEU A 20 -5.93 8.39 7.60
N LYS A 21 -5.89 8.95 6.38
CA LYS A 21 -6.39 10.32 6.12
C LYS A 21 -7.91 10.41 6.07
N LEU A 22 -8.60 9.29 5.93
CA LEU A 22 -10.07 9.21 5.94
C LEU A 22 -10.64 9.00 7.35
N ALA A 23 -9.79 8.69 8.34
CA ALA A 23 -10.20 8.49 9.73
C ALA A 23 -10.47 9.84 10.43
N THR A 24 -11.60 10.46 10.08
CA THR A 24 -12.13 11.65 10.77
C THR A 24 -12.79 11.28 12.10
N SER A 25 -13.38 12.26 12.80
CA SER A 25 -14.27 11.92 13.91
C SER A 25 -15.45 11.05 13.44
N GLN A 26 -15.99 10.19 14.32
CA GLN A 26 -17.08 9.28 13.97
C GLN A 26 -18.33 10.02 13.48
N ASP A 27 -18.67 11.14 14.12
CA ASP A 27 -19.84 11.94 13.73
C ASP A 27 -19.65 12.58 12.35
N GLU A 28 -18.47 13.16 12.08
CA GLU A 28 -18.14 13.70 10.75
C GLU A 28 -18.19 12.62 9.67
N PHE A 29 -17.68 11.41 9.99
CA PHE A 29 -17.69 10.29 9.07
C PHE A 29 -19.11 9.81 8.76
N ARG A 30 -19.98 9.75 9.77
CA ARG A 30 -21.40 9.38 9.61
C ARG A 30 -22.18 10.41 8.79
N ASP A 31 -21.84 11.69 8.91
CA ASP A 31 -22.55 12.77 8.22
C ASP A 31 -22.04 13.02 6.78
N ASP A 32 -20.88 12.49 6.39
CA ASP A 32 -20.33 12.62 5.03
C ASP A 32 -20.34 11.29 4.24
N TRP A 33 -21.38 11.12 3.42
CA TRP A 33 -21.50 9.98 2.49
C TRP A 33 -20.31 9.85 1.52
N ARG A 34 -19.58 10.93 1.23
CA ARG A 34 -18.41 10.88 0.35
C ARG A 34 -17.22 10.24 1.05
N LEU A 35 -17.05 10.51 2.35
CA LEU A 35 -16.04 9.85 3.17
C LEU A 35 -16.35 8.36 3.29
N GLN A 36 -17.63 7.99 3.45
CA GLN A 36 -18.07 6.60 3.45
C GLN A 36 -17.70 5.91 2.14
N LEU A 37 -18.10 6.44 0.98
CA LEU A 37 -17.73 5.85 -0.32
C LEU A 37 -16.22 5.78 -0.55
N ALA A 38 -15.46 6.78 -0.10
CA ALA A 38 -14.00 6.75 -0.18
C ALA A 38 -13.42 5.63 0.71
N ALA A 39 -13.97 5.44 1.90
CA ALA A 39 -13.59 4.40 2.85
C ALA A 39 -13.92 2.99 2.33
N GLU A 40 -15.10 2.82 1.74
CA GLU A 40 -15.47 1.60 1.03
C GLU A 40 -14.41 1.24 -0.01
N ARG A 41 -14.08 2.20 -0.88
CA ARG A 41 -13.11 1.98 -1.95
C ARG A 41 -11.70 1.70 -1.44
N ILE A 42 -11.26 2.39 -0.37
CA ILE A 42 -9.91 2.18 0.15
C ILE A 42 -9.76 0.79 0.78
N ILE A 43 -10.81 0.27 1.44
CA ILE A 43 -10.78 -1.08 2.02
C ILE A 43 -10.64 -2.15 0.93
N GLU A 44 -11.32 -1.98 -0.21
CA GLU A 44 -11.13 -2.89 -1.35
C GLU A 44 -9.70 -2.88 -1.87
N ARG A 45 -9.09 -1.68 -1.96
CA ARG A 45 -7.71 -1.50 -2.45
C ARG A 45 -6.68 -2.07 -1.48
N ILE A 46 -6.88 -1.87 -0.17
CA ILE A 46 -6.07 -2.49 0.88
C ILE A 46 -6.14 -4.00 0.78
N PHE A 47 -7.35 -4.58 0.66
CA PHE A 47 -7.50 -6.02 0.49
C PHE A 47 -6.76 -6.52 -0.75
N GLN A 48 -6.91 -5.85 -1.89
CA GLN A 48 -6.22 -6.23 -3.13
C GLN A 48 -4.70 -6.19 -2.97
N ALA A 49 -4.14 -5.10 -2.45
CA ALA A 49 -2.71 -4.96 -2.21
C ALA A 49 -2.20 -6.02 -1.23
N ALA A 50 -2.93 -6.26 -0.13
CA ALA A 50 -2.55 -7.25 0.86
C ALA A 50 -2.52 -8.68 0.30
N THR A 51 -3.50 -9.06 -0.54
CA THR A 51 -3.51 -10.39 -1.18
C THR A 51 -2.39 -10.63 -2.19
N ALA A 52 -1.71 -9.58 -2.64
CA ALA A 52 -0.55 -9.68 -3.51
C ALA A 52 0.77 -9.93 -2.74
N LEU A 53 0.77 -9.79 -1.42
CA LEU A 53 1.94 -10.01 -0.57
C LEU A 53 2.20 -11.49 -0.31
N ALA A 54 3.39 -11.81 0.16
CA ALA A 54 3.70 -13.15 0.66
C ALA A 54 2.95 -13.45 1.97
N ASP A 55 2.62 -14.73 2.22
CA ASP A 55 1.82 -15.17 3.37
C ASP A 55 2.34 -14.66 4.73
N ARG A 56 3.66 -14.61 4.92
CA ARG A 56 4.26 -14.11 6.16
C ARG A 56 3.87 -12.65 6.47
N HIS A 57 3.74 -11.83 5.43
CA HIS A 57 3.41 -10.40 5.54
C HIS A 57 1.92 -10.24 5.74
N GLN A 58 1.12 -11.05 5.03
CA GLN A 58 -0.31 -11.13 5.25
C GLN A 58 -0.64 -11.45 6.72
N ILE A 59 -0.04 -12.51 7.27
CA ILE A 59 -0.22 -12.91 8.66
C ILE A 59 0.38 -11.88 9.63
N GLY A 60 1.58 -11.39 9.36
CA GLY A 60 2.27 -10.42 10.22
C GLY A 60 1.53 -9.09 10.36
N TYR A 61 0.94 -8.58 9.27
CA TYR A 61 0.29 -7.27 9.26
C TYR A 61 -1.15 -7.34 9.75
N PHE A 62 -1.92 -8.33 9.28
CA PHE A 62 -3.36 -8.41 9.54
C PHE A 62 -3.73 -9.40 10.65
N GLY A 63 -2.80 -10.26 11.09
CA GLY A 63 -3.10 -11.38 11.98
C GLY A 63 -3.80 -12.54 11.24
N ASP A 64 -4.06 -13.64 11.95
CA ASP A 64 -4.60 -14.87 11.36
C ASP A 64 -5.97 -14.69 10.68
N ASP A 65 -6.81 -13.81 11.24
CA ASP A 65 -8.19 -13.60 10.77
C ASP A 65 -8.39 -12.28 10.01
N GLY A 66 -7.42 -11.36 9.99
CA GLY A 66 -7.64 -10.00 9.50
C GLY A 66 -7.95 -9.91 8.00
N LEU A 67 -7.33 -10.75 7.17
CA LEU A 67 -7.69 -10.81 5.74
C LEU A 67 -9.06 -11.44 5.50
N GLN A 68 -9.47 -12.38 6.35
CA GLN A 68 -10.82 -12.95 6.26
C GLN A 68 -11.87 -11.90 6.63
N TYR A 69 -11.58 -11.07 7.63
CA TYR A 69 -12.39 -9.94 8.02
C TYR A 69 -12.54 -8.92 6.87
N LEU A 70 -11.44 -8.46 6.29
CA LEU A 70 -11.46 -7.54 5.13
C LEU A 70 -12.20 -8.13 3.93
N ARG A 71 -12.02 -9.44 3.65
CA ARG A 71 -12.79 -10.15 2.62
C ARG A 71 -14.28 -10.14 2.92
N GLY A 72 -14.65 -10.40 4.17
CA GLY A 72 -16.04 -10.36 4.64
C GLY A 72 -16.65 -8.97 4.48
N MET A 73 -15.88 -7.91 4.77
CA MET A 73 -16.31 -6.53 4.58
C MET A 73 -16.50 -6.19 3.09
N ARG A 74 -15.52 -6.52 2.25
CA ARG A 74 -15.61 -6.39 0.79
C ARG A 74 -16.80 -7.15 0.20
N ASN A 75 -17.09 -8.34 0.69
CA ASN A 75 -18.24 -9.10 0.21
C ASN A 75 -19.56 -8.43 0.61
N ARG A 76 -19.65 -7.84 1.81
CA ARG A 76 -20.82 -7.04 2.22
C ARG A 76 -20.98 -5.80 1.32
N LEU A 77 -19.87 -5.15 0.97
CA LEU A 77 -19.83 -3.99 0.06
C LEU A 77 -20.40 -4.34 -1.32
N ALA A 78 -19.91 -5.43 -1.90
CA ALA A 78 -20.28 -5.84 -3.26
C ALA A 78 -21.73 -6.33 -3.40
N HIS A 79 -22.39 -6.73 -2.31
CA HIS A 79 -23.71 -7.35 -2.34
C HIS A 79 -24.89 -6.40 -2.04
N ASN A 80 -24.66 -5.08 -1.94
CA ASN A 80 -25.71 -4.05 -1.85
C ASN A 80 -26.74 -4.29 -0.72
N TYR A 81 -26.33 -4.95 0.37
CA TYR A 81 -27.15 -4.98 1.57
C TYR A 81 -27.18 -3.57 2.13
N LEU A 82 -28.39 -3.05 2.29
CA LEU A 82 -28.79 -1.72 2.74
C LEU A 82 -28.24 -1.24 4.10
N ASP A 83 -27.19 -1.85 4.65
CA ASP A 83 -26.46 -1.38 5.83
C ASP A 83 -25.11 -2.08 5.88
N ILE A 84 -24.09 -1.50 5.23
CA ILE A 84 -22.79 -1.60 5.88
C ILE A 84 -22.88 -0.69 7.08
N ASP A 85 -22.70 -1.31 8.23
CA ASP A 85 -22.61 -0.59 9.48
C ASP A 85 -21.47 0.43 9.35
N VAL A 86 -21.86 1.70 9.24
CA VAL A 86 -20.94 2.84 9.10
C VAL A 86 -19.97 2.86 10.27
N ASP A 87 -20.36 2.34 11.43
CA ASP A 87 -19.50 2.24 12.60
C ASP A 87 -18.43 1.18 12.41
N ILE A 88 -18.76 0.05 11.77
CA ILE A 88 -17.76 -0.95 11.41
C ILE A 88 -16.74 -0.35 10.44
N LEU A 89 -17.20 0.38 9.41
CA LEU A 89 -16.31 1.00 8.43
C LEU A 89 -15.38 2.03 9.09
N TRP A 90 -15.93 2.88 9.95
CA TRP A 90 -15.15 3.86 10.71
C TRP A 90 -14.19 3.20 11.69
N ASN A 91 -14.63 2.20 12.47
CA ASN A 91 -13.77 1.47 13.41
C ASN A 91 -12.59 0.82 12.69
N THR A 92 -12.80 0.24 11.51
CA THR A 92 -11.69 -0.31 10.73
C THR A 92 -10.68 0.77 10.36
N LEU A 93 -11.12 1.93 9.91
CA LEU A 93 -10.20 3.04 9.59
C LEU A 93 -9.49 3.61 10.83
N ALA A 94 -10.21 3.76 11.94
CA ALA A 94 -9.75 4.46 13.13
C ALA A 94 -8.97 3.57 14.11
N GLU A 95 -9.23 2.26 14.11
CA GLU A 95 -8.65 1.32 15.07
C GLU A 95 -7.78 0.26 14.38
N ASP A 96 -8.28 -0.42 13.34
CA ASP A 96 -7.56 -1.54 12.70
C ASP A 96 -6.41 -1.07 11.80
N ILE A 97 -6.66 -0.09 10.93
CA ILE A 97 -5.66 0.41 9.97
C ILE A 97 -4.41 0.99 10.65
N PRO A 98 -4.49 1.77 11.74
CA PRO A 98 -3.30 2.20 12.48
C PRO A 98 -2.45 1.05 13.00
N LEU A 99 -3.06 -0.04 13.48
CA LEU A 99 -2.33 -1.21 13.97
C LEU A 99 -1.63 -1.95 12.82
N VAL A 100 -2.27 -2.04 11.65
CA VAL A 100 -1.64 -2.57 10.44
C VAL A 100 -0.43 -1.71 10.05
N ASN A 101 -0.58 -0.39 10.05
CA ASN A 101 0.51 0.54 9.74
C ASN A 101 1.70 0.38 10.70
N GLU A 102 1.44 0.24 12.00
CA GLU A 102 2.47 0.01 13.01
C GLU A 102 3.24 -1.30 12.74
N ARG A 103 2.51 -2.40 12.49
CA ARG A 103 3.12 -3.72 12.20
C ARG A 103 3.96 -3.71 10.93
N MET A 104 3.66 -2.85 9.97
CA MET A 104 4.40 -2.71 8.71
C MET A 104 5.71 -1.88 8.86
N GLY A 105 5.92 -1.16 9.97
CA GLY A 105 6.94 -0.12 10.06
C GLY A 105 8.38 -0.54 9.70
N ASP A 106 8.83 -1.67 10.23
CA ASP A 106 10.18 -2.20 9.96
C ASP A 106 10.32 -2.62 8.48
N ASP A 107 9.29 -3.26 7.94
CA ASP A 107 9.27 -3.72 6.55
C ASP A 107 9.16 -2.58 5.55
N ILE A 108 8.42 -1.50 5.87
CA ILE A 108 8.37 -0.27 5.06
C ILE A 108 9.77 0.34 4.96
N THR A 109 10.49 0.42 6.08
CA THR A 109 11.84 0.97 6.12
C THR A 109 12.78 0.13 5.25
N ALA A 110 12.76 -1.19 5.41
CA ALA A 110 13.56 -2.11 4.59
C ALA A 110 13.19 -2.03 3.09
N ALA A 111 11.90 -1.90 2.77
CA ALA A 111 11.43 -1.78 1.39
C ALA A 111 11.93 -0.50 0.72
N LEU A 112 11.93 0.63 1.42
CA LEU A 112 12.47 1.90 0.92
C LEU A 112 13.97 1.79 0.59
N GLU A 113 14.74 1.10 1.43
CA GLU A 113 16.18 0.87 1.19
C GLU A 113 16.40 0.04 -0.09
N VAL A 114 15.65 -1.05 -0.27
CA VAL A 114 15.72 -1.90 -1.47
C VAL A 114 15.40 -1.10 -2.74
N ILE A 115 14.35 -0.26 -2.69
CA ILE A 115 13.94 0.55 -3.83
C ILE A 115 15.01 1.60 -4.16
N GLU A 116 15.59 2.26 -3.15
CA GLU A 116 16.61 3.27 -3.36
C GLU A 116 17.92 2.68 -3.89
N GLU A 117 18.33 1.51 -3.39
CA GLU A 117 19.47 0.77 -3.91
C GLU A 117 19.24 0.37 -5.38
N HIS A 118 18.06 -0.20 -5.70
CA HIS A 118 17.72 -0.55 -7.07
C HIS A 118 17.75 0.67 -8.01
N ARG A 119 17.18 1.81 -7.59
CA ARG A 119 17.25 3.07 -8.35
C ARG A 119 18.67 3.58 -8.51
N ARG A 120 19.54 3.42 -7.50
CA ARG A 120 20.95 3.80 -7.58
C ARG A 120 21.68 2.96 -8.63
N HIS A 121 21.52 1.65 -8.59
CA HIS A 121 22.11 0.74 -9.57
C HIS A 121 21.68 1.09 -11.00
N GLN A 122 20.38 1.28 -11.25
CA GLN A 122 19.89 1.69 -12.59
C GLN A 122 20.50 3.03 -13.06
N ARG A 123 20.66 4.00 -12.15
CA ARG A 123 21.28 5.29 -12.48
C ARG A 123 22.76 5.13 -12.83
N ASP A 124 23.48 4.27 -12.10
CA ASP A 124 24.91 4.05 -12.34
C ASP A 124 25.14 3.24 -13.62
N ASP A 125 24.28 2.25 -13.92
CA ASP A 125 24.27 1.54 -15.21
C ASP A 125 23.98 2.50 -16.38
N ALA A 126 23.01 3.40 -16.21
CA ALA A 126 22.69 4.42 -17.23
C ALA A 126 23.86 5.39 -17.46
N LYS A 127 24.56 5.79 -16.38
CA LYS A 127 25.79 6.60 -16.49
C LYS A 127 26.91 5.84 -17.18
N LEU A 128 27.12 4.56 -16.84
CA LEU A 128 28.13 3.71 -17.45
C LEU A 128 27.86 3.55 -18.95
N TRP A 129 26.64 3.20 -19.31
CA TRP A 129 26.21 3.09 -20.70
C TRP A 129 26.46 4.40 -21.48
N THR A 130 26.07 5.54 -20.88
CA THR A 130 26.31 6.88 -21.45
C THR A 130 27.80 7.14 -21.65
N ALA A 131 28.63 6.86 -20.65
CA ALA A 131 30.08 7.06 -20.73
C ALA A 131 30.72 6.15 -21.79
N GLU A 132 30.24 4.93 -21.99
CA GLU A 132 30.79 4.02 -23.01
C GLU A 132 30.37 4.40 -24.44
N HIS A 133 29.13 4.86 -24.62
CA HIS A 133 28.52 5.02 -25.95
C HIS A 133 28.51 6.47 -26.45
N LEU A 134 28.44 7.46 -25.56
CA LEU A 134 28.39 8.88 -25.94
C LEU A 134 29.75 9.59 -25.86
N SER A 135 30.73 9.05 -25.12
CA SER A 135 32.10 9.59 -25.10
C SER A 135 32.88 9.30 -26.39
N ARG A 136 32.45 8.30 -27.19
CA ARG A 136 33.11 7.90 -28.45
C ARG A 136 32.71 8.77 -29.66
N VAL A 137 31.79 9.72 -29.49
CA VAL A 137 31.27 10.55 -30.60
C VAL A 137 32.06 11.87 -30.76
N ASN A 138 33.04 12.15 -29.89
CA ASN A 138 33.88 13.36 -29.96
C ASN A 138 35.35 13.07 -30.30
N ASP A 139 35.61 12.13 -31.21
CA ASP A 139 36.94 12.01 -31.84
C ASP A 139 36.92 12.78 -33.19
N PRO A 140 37.62 13.92 -33.34
CA PRO A 140 37.57 14.74 -34.55
C PRO A 140 38.28 14.11 -35.77
N ASP A 141 38.88 12.92 -35.64
CA ASP A 141 39.77 12.31 -36.64
C ASP A 141 39.20 11.05 -37.35
N THR A 142 37.87 10.88 -37.41
CA THR A 142 37.20 9.96 -38.37
C THR A 142 36.28 10.68 -39.33
#